data_AF-A0A6A7A4E5-F1
#
_entry.id   AF-A0A6A7A4E5-F1
#
_cell.length_a   1.000
_cell.length_b   1.000
_cell.length_c   1.000
_cell.angle_alpha   90.00
_cell.angle_beta   90.00
_cell.angle_gamma   90.00
#
_symmetry.space_group_name_H-M   'P 1'
#
loop_
_entity.id
_entity.type
_entity.pdbx_description
1 polymer ?
#
loop_
_entity_poly.entity_id
_entity_poly.type
_entity_poly.pdbx_seq_one_letter_code
_entity_poly.pdbx_strand_id
1 'polypeptide(L)'
;MNQNLNMATSIPATGLSQSPVEAPSISICISIPISTFDLALMTPFAINVVLTLHHHHPITFRARDTRFFTNPLGKPGLEFTNIRTGETQVGMEVTMCFIGASETDILPSEENKSGWITLFQGQPYSVDASIEPIGKGRMRTLAEQRSGSEERPTSLKWPMVHRLLDGDVFEIRVNDKAGVKSWIEGPLEEILARDETPVLREEVIGFDVKETARFDVKRPDPDGSLNWL
;
A
#
# COMPACT_ATOMS: atom_id res chain seq x y z
N MET A 1 77.87 22.92 5.33
CA MET A 1 77.16 22.33 6.48
C MET A 1 75.78 22.98 6.54
N ASN A 2 74.80 22.37 5.85
CA ASN A 2 73.75 21.49 6.41
C ASN A 2 72.67 22.29 7.15
N GLN A 3 71.48 22.48 6.54
CA GLN A 3 70.24 21.70 6.73
C GLN A 3 69.44 22.23 7.95
N ASN A 4 68.11 22.45 7.99
CA ASN A 4 66.96 22.07 7.17
C ASN A 4 65.82 23.10 7.39
N LEU A 5 65.13 23.50 6.32
CA LEU A 5 63.77 24.04 6.41
C LEU A 5 62.80 22.87 6.62
N ASN A 6 62.12 22.82 7.76
CA ASN A 6 60.97 21.93 7.95
C ASN A 6 59.76 22.54 7.23
N MET A 7 59.42 21.98 6.07
CA MET A 7 58.08 22.10 5.49
C MET A 7 57.11 21.25 6.30
N ALA A 8 56.22 21.90 7.05
CA ALA A 8 55.03 21.24 7.58
C ALA A 8 53.98 21.23 6.46
N THR A 9 53.84 20.09 5.81
CA THR A 9 52.78 19.83 4.82
C THR A 9 51.47 19.63 5.58
N SER A 10 50.61 20.65 5.58
CA SER A 10 49.25 20.57 6.06
C SER A 10 48.44 19.65 5.13
N ILE A 11 48.10 18.46 5.60
CA ILE A 11 47.14 17.57 4.93
C ILE A 11 45.76 18.25 5.06
N PRO A 12 45.07 18.61 3.98
CA PRO A 12 43.68 19.05 4.09
C PRO A 12 42.85 17.85 4.54
N ALA A 13 42.19 18.00 5.69
CA ALA A 13 41.18 17.06 6.14
C ALA A 13 40.09 17.01 5.05
N THR A 14 40.10 15.94 4.25
CA THR A 14 39.00 15.57 3.39
C THR A 14 37.81 15.32 4.30
N GLY A 15 37.01 16.37 4.53
CA GLY A 15 35.69 16.22 5.10
C GLY A 15 34.96 15.21 4.25
N LEU A 16 34.67 14.05 4.84
CA LEU A 16 33.70 13.12 4.31
C LEU A 16 32.39 13.91 4.24
N SER A 17 32.12 14.46 3.06
CA SER A 17 30.80 14.92 2.68
C SER A 17 29.92 13.68 2.73
N GLN A 18 29.32 13.43 3.90
CA GLN A 18 28.19 12.53 3.99
C GLN A 18 27.17 13.09 3.02
N SER A 19 27.05 12.45 1.87
CA SER A 19 25.92 12.65 0.98
C SER A 19 24.67 12.63 1.86
N PRO A 20 23.74 13.58 1.71
CA PRO A 20 22.52 13.55 2.50
C PRO A 20 21.91 12.16 2.38
N VAL A 21 21.62 11.52 3.50
CA VAL A 21 20.92 10.23 3.53
C VAL A 21 19.63 10.45 2.75
N GLU A 22 19.55 9.87 1.56
CA GLU A 22 18.41 10.06 0.68
C GLU A 22 17.18 9.47 1.38
N ALA A 23 16.19 10.33 1.63
CA ALA A 23 14.96 9.93 2.27
C ALA A 23 14.30 8.82 1.43
N PRO A 24 13.79 7.75 2.06
CA PRO A 24 13.14 6.68 1.32
C PRO A 24 11.96 7.21 0.52
N SER A 25 11.80 6.70 -0.70
CA SER A 25 10.61 6.90 -1.52
C SER A 25 10.10 5.56 -2.05
N ILE A 26 8.80 5.46 -2.31
CA ILE A 26 8.17 4.24 -2.81
C ILE A 26 7.43 4.56 -4.09
N SER A 27 7.88 3.98 -5.20
CA SER A 27 7.16 4.06 -6.48
C SER A 27 6.04 3.04 -6.52
N ILE A 28 4.92 3.40 -7.14
CA ILE A 28 3.77 2.53 -7.33
C ILE A 28 3.40 2.42 -8.82
N CYS A 29 3.19 1.18 -9.27
CA CYS A 29 2.56 0.88 -10.56
C CYS A 29 1.27 0.10 -10.35
N ILE A 30 0.17 0.57 -10.93
CA ILE A 30 -1.13 -0.10 -10.88
C ILE A 30 -1.41 -0.74 -12.24
N SER A 31 -1.76 -2.02 -12.23
CA SER A 31 -2.17 -2.76 -13.42
C SER A 31 -3.50 -3.49 -13.21
N ILE A 32 -4.21 -3.70 -14.30
CA ILE A 32 -5.43 -4.51 -14.36
C ILE A 32 -5.28 -5.50 -15.52
N PRO A 33 -5.69 -6.77 -15.35
CA PRO A 33 -5.58 -7.76 -16.41
C PRO A 33 -6.66 -7.60 -17.49
N ILE A 34 -7.77 -6.93 -17.16
CA ILE A 34 -8.91 -6.72 -18.05
C ILE A 34 -9.30 -5.25 -17.96
N SER A 35 -9.44 -4.58 -19.10
CA SER A 35 -9.80 -3.15 -19.17
C SER A 35 -11.30 -2.89 -19.01
N THR A 36 -12.14 -3.91 -19.12
CA THR A 36 -13.59 -3.79 -18.98
C THR A 36 -14.06 -4.43 -17.69
N PHE A 37 -14.70 -3.64 -16.84
CA PHE A 37 -15.43 -4.13 -15.67
C PHE A 37 -16.86 -4.48 -16.09
N ASP A 38 -17.05 -5.73 -16.55
CA ASP A 38 -18.35 -6.24 -17.01
C ASP A 38 -19.16 -6.83 -15.85
N LEU A 39 -20.21 -6.11 -15.46
CA LEU A 39 -21.09 -6.51 -14.36
C LEU A 39 -21.96 -7.73 -14.71
N ALA A 40 -22.09 -8.08 -16.00
CA ALA A 40 -22.85 -9.26 -16.43
C ALA A 40 -22.10 -10.58 -16.14
N LEU A 41 -20.77 -10.54 -16.17
CA LEU A 41 -19.94 -11.75 -16.07
C LEU A 41 -19.90 -12.32 -14.65
N MET A 42 -20.27 -11.55 -13.62
CA MET A 42 -20.22 -11.99 -12.22
C MET A 42 -18.84 -12.59 -11.85
N THR A 43 -17.78 -12.03 -12.42
CA THR A 43 -16.39 -12.44 -12.15
C THR A 43 -15.68 -11.37 -11.31
N PRO A 44 -14.69 -11.77 -10.50
CA PRO A 44 -13.85 -10.81 -9.79
C PRO A 44 -13.11 -9.89 -10.76
N PHE A 45 -13.07 -8.59 -10.46
CA PHE A 45 -12.25 -7.62 -11.16
C PHE A 45 -10.95 -7.40 -10.37
N ALA A 46 -9.87 -7.99 -10.86
CA ALA A 46 -8.57 -7.96 -10.21
C ALA A 46 -7.81 -6.66 -10.52
N ILE A 47 -7.11 -6.16 -9.51
CA ILE A 47 -6.24 -4.98 -9.57
C ILE A 47 -4.94 -5.39 -8.89
N ASN A 48 -3.83 -5.26 -9.60
CA ASN A 48 -2.51 -5.55 -9.05
C ASN A 48 -1.75 -4.23 -8.86
N VAL A 49 -1.18 -4.07 -7.68
CA VAL A 49 -0.35 -2.92 -7.32
C VAL A 49 1.05 -3.43 -7.02
N VAL A 50 2.04 -2.89 -7.72
CA VAL A 50 3.46 -3.17 -7.45
C VAL A 50 4.08 -1.95 -6.81
N LEU A 51 4.74 -2.17 -5.69
CA LEU A 51 5.49 -1.16 -4.94
C LEU A 51 6.98 -1.44 -5.05
N THR A 52 7.79 -0.40 -5.27
CA THR A 52 9.25 -0.50 -5.32
C THR A 52 9.87 0.52 -4.39
N LEU A 53 10.68 0.06 -3.44
CA LEU A 53 11.44 0.92 -2.54
C LEU A 53 12.67 1.50 -3.25
N HIS A 54 12.79 2.82 -3.20
CA HIS A 54 13.97 3.59 -3.59
C HIS A 54 14.62 4.14 -2.32
N HIS A 55 15.47 3.31 -1.73
CA HIS A 55 16.30 3.64 -0.57
C HIS A 55 17.48 2.67 -0.53
N HIS A 56 18.59 3.05 0.09
CA HIS A 56 19.77 2.19 0.22
C HIS A 56 19.57 1.04 1.22
N HIS A 57 18.68 1.23 2.19
CA HIS A 57 18.41 0.24 3.23
C HIS A 57 16.98 -0.27 3.13
N PRO A 58 16.72 -1.55 3.48
CA PRO A 58 15.37 -2.03 3.68
C PRO A 58 14.65 -1.18 4.73
N ILE A 59 13.34 -1.05 4.59
CA ILE A 59 12.51 -0.41 5.61
C ILE A 59 11.48 -1.43 6.11
N THR A 60 11.24 -1.40 7.41
CA THR A 60 10.23 -2.24 8.06
C THR A 60 9.21 -1.34 8.74
N PHE A 61 7.93 -1.57 8.46
CA PHE A 61 6.83 -0.77 9.01
C PHE A 61 5.63 -1.64 9.31
N ARG A 62 4.72 -1.12 10.13
CA ARG A 62 3.53 -1.87 10.51
C ARG A 62 2.49 -1.79 9.40
N ALA A 63 1.99 -2.94 8.97
CA ALA A 63 1.01 -3.06 7.89
C ALA A 63 -0.30 -2.31 8.17
N ARG A 64 -0.71 -2.18 9.45
CA ARG A 64 -1.94 -1.47 9.83
C ARG A 64 -1.81 0.06 9.79
N ASP A 65 -0.60 0.59 9.91
CA ASP A 65 -0.37 2.04 9.95
C ASP A 65 -0.62 2.66 8.56
N THR A 66 -0.58 1.81 7.53
CA THR A 66 -0.97 2.07 6.15
C THR A 66 -1.90 0.97 5.66
N ARG A 67 -3.22 1.17 5.85
CA ARG A 67 -4.26 0.22 5.42
C ARG A 67 -4.14 -0.19 3.96
N PHE A 68 -3.45 0.58 3.11
CA PHE A 68 -3.16 0.23 1.73
C PHE A 68 -2.59 -1.19 1.54
N PHE A 69 -1.70 -1.64 2.44
CA PHE A 69 -1.06 -2.96 2.30
C PHE A 69 -1.93 -4.14 2.75
N THR A 70 -2.94 -3.89 3.56
CA THR A 70 -3.83 -4.93 4.12
C THR A 70 -5.23 -4.88 3.50
N ASN A 71 -5.67 -3.69 3.15
CA ASN A 71 -6.94 -3.38 2.52
C ASN A 71 -6.73 -2.23 1.51
N PRO A 72 -6.14 -2.52 0.33
CA PRO A 72 -5.91 -1.53 -0.71
C PRO A 72 -7.19 -0.84 -1.17
N LEU A 73 -8.36 -1.46 -1.03
CA LEU A 73 -9.66 -0.86 -1.37
C LEU A 73 -10.31 -0.09 -0.20
N GLY A 74 -9.64 0.04 0.94
CA GLY A 74 -10.10 0.81 2.09
C GLY A 74 -9.57 2.25 2.09
N LYS A 75 -10.00 3.07 3.07
CA LYS A 75 -9.47 4.43 3.27
C LYS A 75 -8.36 4.45 4.33
N PRO A 76 -7.24 5.18 4.11
CA PRO A 76 -6.75 5.66 2.81
C PRO A 76 -6.20 4.50 1.96
N GLY A 77 -6.49 4.49 0.66
CA GLY A 77 -6.10 3.41 -0.24
C GLY A 77 -6.33 3.74 -1.71
N LEU A 78 -6.82 2.81 -2.53
CA LEU A 78 -7.14 3.03 -3.94
C LEU A 78 -8.40 3.88 -4.11
N GLU A 79 -8.37 4.71 -5.13
CA GLU A 79 -9.44 5.62 -5.54
C GLU A 79 -9.75 5.45 -7.01
N PHE A 80 -11.03 5.61 -7.35
CA PHE A 80 -11.55 5.46 -8.70
C PHE A 80 -12.13 6.80 -9.15
N THR A 81 -11.45 7.48 -10.06
CA THR A 81 -11.88 8.78 -10.56
C THR A 81 -12.55 8.63 -11.91
N ASN A 82 -13.81 9.04 -12.04
CA ASN A 82 -14.47 9.10 -13.33
C ASN A 82 -13.79 10.19 -14.18
N ILE A 83 -13.23 9.81 -15.33
CA ILE A 83 -12.41 10.73 -16.13
C ILE A 83 -13.22 11.85 -16.80
N ARG A 84 -14.54 11.65 -16.95
CA ARG A 84 -15.45 12.60 -17.58
C ARG A 84 -15.98 13.62 -16.58
N THR A 85 -16.41 13.16 -15.41
CA THR A 85 -17.02 14.04 -14.39
C THR A 85 -16.01 14.56 -13.37
N GLY A 86 -14.85 13.92 -13.24
CA GLY A 86 -13.87 14.19 -12.18
C GLY A 86 -14.29 13.67 -10.81
N GLU A 87 -15.45 13.02 -10.69
CA GLU A 87 -15.92 12.50 -9.41
C GLU A 87 -15.07 11.32 -8.96
N THR A 88 -14.51 11.43 -7.75
CA THR A 88 -13.70 10.38 -7.14
C THR A 88 -14.57 9.53 -6.22
N GLN A 89 -14.64 8.24 -6.54
CA GLN A 89 -15.19 7.22 -5.67
C GLN A 89 -14.04 6.64 -4.86
N VAL A 90 -14.02 6.96 -3.57
CA VAL A 90 -13.06 6.39 -2.63
C VAL A 90 -13.61 5.07 -2.13
N GLY A 91 -12.76 4.05 -2.04
CA GLY A 91 -13.12 2.73 -1.53
C GLY A 91 -13.96 2.77 -0.24
N MET A 92 -14.93 1.85 -0.13
CA MET A 92 -15.86 1.82 1.00
C MET A 92 -15.10 1.67 2.31
N GLU A 93 -15.58 2.38 3.32
CA GLU A 93 -15.18 2.17 4.70
C GLU A 93 -15.74 0.81 5.16
N VAL A 94 -15.11 -0.30 4.75
CA VAL A 94 -15.22 -1.52 5.53
C VAL A 94 -14.37 -1.25 6.76
N THR A 95 -14.99 -0.68 7.79
CA THR A 95 -14.41 -0.56 9.12
C THR A 95 -14.26 -1.97 9.66
N MET A 96 -13.23 -2.69 9.20
CA MET A 96 -12.72 -3.81 9.95
C MET A 96 -12.04 -3.20 11.17
N CYS A 97 -12.78 -3.14 12.27
CA CYS A 97 -12.19 -2.93 13.58
C CYS A 97 -11.28 -4.13 13.84
N PHE A 98 -9.99 -3.99 13.53
CA PHE A 98 -8.97 -4.82 14.13
C PHE A 98 -8.94 -4.48 15.63
N ILE A 99 -9.81 -5.14 16.39
CA ILE A 99 -9.65 -5.23 17.84
C ILE A 99 -8.57 -6.29 18.03
N GLY A 100 -7.31 -5.87 18.09
CA GLY A 100 -6.20 -6.83 18.16
C GLY A 100 -4.82 -6.18 18.02
N ALA A 101 -4.45 -5.44 19.05
CA ALA A 101 -3.11 -5.24 19.62
C ALA A 101 -3.18 -3.89 20.31
N SER A 102 -3.09 -3.91 21.63
CA SER A 102 -3.09 -2.72 22.47
C SER A 102 -2.13 -1.66 21.92
N GLU A 103 -2.36 -0.41 22.29
CA GLU A 103 -1.47 0.74 22.00
C GLU A 103 -0.01 0.53 22.46
N THR A 104 0.30 -0.60 23.08
CA THR A 104 1.62 -1.02 23.58
C THR A 104 2.58 -1.53 22.50
N ASP A 105 2.10 -2.03 21.36
CA ASP A 105 2.94 -2.82 20.45
C ASP A 105 3.64 -1.96 19.39
N ILE A 106 4.30 -0.88 19.83
CA ILE A 106 4.88 0.15 18.96
C ILE A 106 6.05 -0.39 18.12
N LEU A 107 6.76 -1.39 18.62
CA LEU A 107 7.95 -1.98 18.00
C LEU A 107 7.75 -3.47 17.63
N PRO A 108 8.53 -4.01 16.68
CA PRO A 108 8.47 -5.41 16.32
C PRO A 108 8.87 -6.33 17.49
N SER A 109 8.14 -7.43 17.64
CA SER A 109 8.46 -8.53 18.54
C SER A 109 8.06 -9.85 17.90
N GLU A 110 8.56 -10.97 18.42
CA GLU A 110 8.14 -12.31 17.96
C GLU A 110 6.62 -12.53 18.02
N GLU A 111 5.95 -11.90 18.98
CA GLU A 111 4.50 -12.02 19.19
C GLU A 111 3.70 -11.24 18.14
N ASN A 112 4.26 -10.15 17.59
CA ASN A 112 3.55 -9.26 16.67
C ASN A 112 4.13 -9.23 15.24
N LYS A 113 5.14 -10.06 14.94
CA LYS A 113 5.89 -10.04 13.67
C LYS A 113 5.02 -10.16 12.41
N SER A 114 3.89 -10.86 12.47
CA SER A 114 2.95 -11.00 11.34
C SER A 114 2.28 -9.67 10.93
N GLY A 115 2.29 -8.66 11.81
CA GLY A 115 1.77 -7.32 11.54
C GLY A 115 2.75 -6.38 10.86
N TRP A 116 3.98 -6.82 10.54
CA TRP A 116 5.05 -6.00 9.98
C TRP A 116 5.38 -6.41 8.55
N ILE A 117 5.72 -5.41 7.73
CA ILE A 117 6.14 -5.58 6.34
C ILE A 117 7.54 -5.01 6.21
N THR A 118 8.43 -5.75 5.55
CA THR A 118 9.72 -5.24 5.10
C THR A 118 9.70 -5.03 3.59
N LEU A 119 10.09 -3.85 3.14
CA LEU A 119 10.41 -3.57 1.74
C LEU A 119 11.92 -3.56 1.56
N PHE A 120 12.41 -4.25 0.54
CA PHE A 120 13.82 -4.28 0.18
C PHE A 120 14.07 -3.39 -1.04
N GLN A 121 15.26 -2.80 -1.10
CA GLN A 121 15.67 -1.95 -2.21
C GLN A 121 15.52 -2.70 -3.55
N GLY A 122 14.80 -2.08 -4.50
CA GLY A 122 14.65 -2.60 -5.86
C GLY A 122 13.89 -3.93 -5.98
N GLN A 123 13.41 -4.50 -4.87
CA GLN A 123 12.56 -5.70 -4.92
C GLN A 123 11.10 -5.28 -5.01
N PRO A 124 10.35 -5.75 -6.02
CA PRO A 124 8.94 -5.46 -6.15
C PRO A 124 8.16 -6.14 -5.02
N TYR A 125 7.25 -5.38 -4.39
CA TYR A 125 6.27 -5.88 -3.45
C TYR A 125 4.88 -5.76 -4.05
N SER A 126 4.16 -6.87 -4.16
CA SER A 126 2.84 -6.91 -4.77
C SER A 126 1.74 -6.84 -3.73
N VAL A 127 0.78 -5.96 -3.96
CA VAL A 127 -0.49 -5.89 -3.25
C VAL A 127 -1.59 -6.18 -4.26
N ASP A 128 -2.33 -7.26 -4.05
CA ASP A 128 -3.48 -7.61 -4.88
C ASP A 128 -4.78 -7.11 -4.25
N ALA A 129 -5.67 -6.63 -5.11
CA ALA A 129 -7.01 -6.22 -4.75
C ALA A 129 -8.01 -6.83 -5.74
N SER A 130 -9.22 -7.16 -5.28
CA SER A 130 -10.29 -7.55 -6.18
C SER A 130 -11.62 -6.91 -5.80
N ILE A 131 -12.37 -6.49 -6.81
CA ILE A 131 -13.79 -6.16 -6.68
C ILE A 131 -14.57 -7.43 -6.99
N GLU A 132 -15.21 -7.99 -5.99
CA GLU A 132 -15.94 -9.26 -6.09
C GLU A 132 -17.42 -9.04 -6.42
N PRO A 133 -18.03 -9.94 -7.21
CA PRO A 133 -19.47 -9.98 -7.38
C PRO A 133 -20.20 -10.19 -6.06
N ILE A 134 -21.40 -9.61 -5.95
CA ILE A 134 -22.32 -9.99 -4.88
C ILE A 134 -22.81 -11.41 -5.20
N GLY A 135 -22.09 -12.42 -4.72
CA GLY A 135 -22.62 -13.76 -4.67
C GLY A 135 -23.87 -13.80 -3.77
N LYS A 136 -24.80 -14.71 -4.06
CA LYS A 136 -25.91 -15.11 -3.16
C LYS A 136 -25.40 -15.78 -1.86
N GLY A 137 -24.29 -15.31 -1.32
CA GLY A 137 -23.66 -15.79 -0.09
C GLY A 137 -24.00 -14.85 1.06
N ARG A 138 -24.64 -15.44 2.09
CA ARG A 138 -24.97 -14.83 3.39
C ARG A 138 -23.89 -13.84 3.84
N MET A 139 -24.28 -12.67 4.35
CA MET A 139 -23.38 -11.84 5.16
C MET A 139 -22.77 -12.76 6.23
N ARG A 140 -21.45 -12.92 6.18
CA ARG A 140 -20.74 -13.72 7.17
C ARG A 140 -20.79 -13.00 8.50
N THR A 141 -20.93 -13.78 9.56
CA THR A 141 -20.84 -13.24 10.92
C THR A 141 -19.40 -12.78 11.20
N LEU A 142 -19.22 -11.86 12.14
CA LEU A 142 -17.91 -11.41 12.61
C LEU A 142 -16.98 -12.57 13.02
N ALA A 143 -17.54 -13.69 13.46
CA ALA A 143 -16.79 -14.90 13.79
C ALA A 143 -16.23 -15.62 12.55
N GLU A 144 -16.98 -15.70 11.46
CA GLU A 144 -16.56 -16.34 10.21
C GLU A 144 -15.54 -15.52 9.42
N GLN A 145 -15.44 -14.21 9.67
CA GLN A 145 -14.38 -13.34 9.13
C GLN A 145 -13.05 -13.52 9.88
N ARG A 146 -13.10 -13.83 11.19
CA ARG A 146 -11.89 -14.03 12.02
C ARG A 146 -11.17 -15.34 11.73
N SER A 147 -11.89 -16.38 11.31
CA SER A 147 -11.32 -17.72 11.12
C SER A 147 -10.76 -17.99 9.72
N GLY A 148 -10.73 -17.00 8.82
CA GLY A 148 -10.39 -17.22 7.40
C GLY A 148 -9.54 -16.12 6.76
N SER A 149 -8.88 -15.28 7.57
CA SER A 149 -8.15 -14.08 7.11
C SER A 149 -6.74 -14.36 6.58
N GLU A 150 -6.22 -15.59 6.65
CA GLU A 150 -4.81 -15.85 6.32
C GLU A 150 -4.53 -16.17 4.84
N GLU A 151 -5.53 -16.42 3.98
CA GLU A 151 -5.27 -16.91 2.61
C GLU A 151 -6.18 -16.34 1.50
N ARG A 152 -6.93 -15.25 1.72
CA ARG A 152 -7.86 -14.75 0.67
C ARG A 152 -7.68 -13.27 0.35
N PRO A 153 -7.65 -12.90 -0.95
CA PRO A 153 -7.51 -11.51 -1.38
C PRO A 153 -8.63 -10.66 -0.79
N THR A 154 -8.28 -9.43 -0.39
CA THR A 154 -9.23 -8.47 0.17
C THR A 154 -10.25 -8.10 -0.89
N SER A 155 -11.49 -8.48 -0.61
CA SER A 155 -12.52 -8.64 -1.62
C SER A 155 -13.66 -7.64 -1.33
N LEU A 156 -13.87 -6.64 -2.19
CA LEU A 156 -14.96 -5.67 -2.01
C LEU A 156 -16.20 -6.14 -2.77
N LYS A 157 -17.30 -6.39 -2.06
CA LYS A 157 -18.60 -6.68 -2.69
C LYS A 157 -19.06 -5.43 -3.45
N TRP A 158 -19.34 -5.58 -4.75
CA TRP A 158 -19.68 -4.51 -5.70
C TRP A 158 -20.17 -3.22 -5.04
N PRO A 159 -19.28 -2.25 -4.78
CA PRO A 159 -19.67 -1.04 -4.09
C PRO A 159 -20.56 -0.25 -5.03
N MET A 160 -21.75 0.10 -4.58
CA MET A 160 -22.55 1.16 -5.20
C MET A 160 -22.67 1.03 -6.73
N VAL A 161 -22.98 -0.17 -7.25
CA VAL A 161 -23.19 -0.41 -8.70
C VAL A 161 -24.06 0.69 -9.32
N HIS A 162 -25.03 1.22 -8.57
CA HIS A 162 -25.86 2.35 -8.97
C HIS A 162 -25.14 3.64 -9.36
N ARG A 163 -23.86 3.81 -9.00
CA ARG A 163 -23.01 4.96 -9.35
C ARG A 163 -22.07 4.69 -10.52
N LEU A 164 -22.03 3.46 -11.02
CA LEU A 164 -21.21 3.05 -12.16
C LEU A 164 -22.13 2.98 -13.38
N LEU A 165 -22.19 4.03 -14.19
CA LEU A 165 -23.07 4.04 -15.37
C LEU A 165 -22.42 3.27 -16.52
N ASP A 166 -23.25 2.76 -17.42
CA ASP A 166 -22.77 2.09 -18.63
C ASP A 166 -21.92 3.04 -19.47
N GLY A 167 -20.75 2.57 -19.90
CA GLY A 167 -19.78 3.34 -20.67
C GLY A 167 -18.99 4.38 -19.87
N ASP A 168 -19.16 4.48 -18.55
CA ASP A 168 -18.25 5.27 -17.72
C ASP A 168 -16.84 4.71 -17.78
N VAL A 169 -15.85 5.61 -17.72
CA VAL A 169 -14.43 5.24 -17.68
C VAL A 169 -13.82 5.79 -16.40
N PHE A 170 -13.19 4.92 -15.64
CA PHE A 170 -12.55 5.25 -14.37
C PHE A 170 -11.04 5.09 -14.47
N GLU A 171 -10.31 6.00 -13.83
CA GLU A 171 -8.88 5.87 -13.57
C GLU A 171 -8.65 5.46 -12.12
N ILE A 172 -7.82 4.45 -11.92
CA ILE A 172 -7.41 3.93 -10.62
C ILE A 172 -6.17 4.69 -10.17
N ARG A 173 -6.24 5.31 -9.00
CA ARG A 173 -5.14 6.03 -8.36
C ARG A 173 -4.95 5.56 -6.92
N VAL A 174 -3.83 5.93 -6.33
CA VAL A 174 -3.62 5.82 -4.89
C VAL A 174 -4.00 7.15 -4.24
N ASN A 175 -4.78 7.10 -3.15
CA ASN A 175 -5.14 8.26 -2.35
C ASN A 175 -3.88 8.96 -1.83
N ASP A 176 -3.88 10.29 -1.87
CA ASP A 176 -2.77 11.16 -1.46
C ASP A 176 -2.37 11.04 0.03
N LYS A 177 -3.29 10.58 0.89
CA LYS A 177 -3.04 10.33 2.31
C LYS A 177 -2.57 8.91 2.58
N ALA A 178 -2.51 8.04 1.58
CA ALA A 178 -1.89 6.73 1.71
C ALA A 178 -0.36 6.89 1.70
N GLY A 179 0.31 6.16 2.58
CA GLY A 179 1.75 6.24 2.74
C GLY A 179 2.19 5.61 4.05
N VAL A 180 3.48 5.32 4.16
CA VAL A 180 4.08 4.80 5.39
C VAL A 180 4.32 5.97 6.32
N LYS A 181 3.70 5.99 7.50
CA LYS A 181 3.78 7.12 8.44
C LYS A 181 4.97 7.03 9.38
N SER A 182 5.41 5.82 9.67
CA SER A 182 6.55 5.53 10.50
C SER A 182 7.19 4.21 10.07
N TRP A 183 8.49 4.11 10.25
CA TRP A 183 9.29 2.98 9.77
C TRP A 183 10.57 2.81 10.56
N ILE A 184 11.15 1.62 10.49
CA ILE A 184 12.43 1.25 11.08
C ILE A 184 13.35 0.85 9.95
N GLU A 185 14.61 1.27 10.02
CA GLU A 185 15.63 0.89 9.05
C GLU A 185 16.13 -0.54 9.31
N GLY A 186 16.19 -1.34 8.25
CA GLY A 186 16.62 -2.74 8.28
C GLY A 186 15.47 -3.73 8.12
N PRO A 187 15.80 -5.01 7.84
CA PRO A 187 14.81 -6.06 7.68
C PRO A 187 14.29 -6.56 9.04
N LEU A 188 13.04 -7.02 9.06
CA LEU A 188 12.35 -7.45 10.27
C LEU A 188 13.15 -8.48 11.09
N GLU A 189 13.67 -9.51 10.45
CA GLU A 189 14.42 -10.57 11.13
C GLU A 189 15.71 -10.05 11.79
N GLU A 190 16.39 -9.08 11.18
CA GLU A 190 17.56 -8.45 11.81
C GLU A 190 17.16 -7.53 12.96
N ILE A 191 16.01 -6.85 12.86
CA ILE A 191 15.49 -6.01 13.93
C ILE A 191 15.16 -6.86 15.16
N LEU A 192 14.53 -8.02 14.95
CA LEU A 192 14.15 -8.95 16.02
C LEU A 192 15.37 -9.63 16.68
N ALA A 193 16.45 -9.82 15.93
CA ALA A 193 17.68 -10.46 16.43
C ALA A 193 18.64 -9.51 17.17
N ARG A 194 18.38 -8.20 17.17
CA ARG A 194 19.23 -7.21 17.85
C ARG A 194 18.86 -7.12 19.33
N ASP A 195 19.86 -7.00 20.18
CA ASP A 195 19.68 -6.70 21.62
C ASP A 195 19.31 -5.22 21.85
N GLU A 196 19.54 -4.36 20.86
CA GLU A 196 19.25 -2.92 20.92
C GLU A 196 17.81 -2.61 20.50
N THR A 197 17.18 -1.65 21.19
CA THR A 197 15.86 -1.16 20.80
C THR A 197 15.94 -0.45 19.44
N PRO A 198 15.16 -0.87 18.43
CA PRO A 198 15.21 -0.24 17.12
C PRO A 198 14.72 1.21 17.16
N VAL A 199 15.31 2.05 16.31
CA VAL A 199 14.91 3.45 16.15
C VAL A 199 13.71 3.53 15.20
N LEU A 200 12.56 3.92 15.74
CA LEU A 200 11.37 4.24 14.96
C LEU A 200 11.50 5.67 14.42
N ARG A 201 11.42 5.82 13.09
CA ARG A 201 11.41 7.11 12.40
C ARG A 201 9.97 7.50 12.10
N GLU A 202 9.54 8.68 12.55
CA GLU A 202 8.20 9.25 12.28
C GLU A 202 8.21 10.16 11.04
N GLU A 203 8.79 9.66 9.95
CA GLU A 203 8.90 10.37 8.68
C GLU A 203 7.93 9.75 7.68
N VAL A 204 7.07 10.58 7.09
CA VAL A 204 6.06 10.11 6.12
C VAL A 204 6.73 9.81 4.78
N ILE A 205 6.61 8.56 4.34
CA ILE A 205 6.96 8.13 2.99
C ILE A 205 5.68 8.12 2.15
N GLY A 206 5.54 9.15 1.32
CA GLY A 206 4.49 9.22 0.32
C GLY A 206 4.73 8.22 -0.82
N PHE A 207 3.64 7.92 -1.53
CA PHE A 207 3.70 7.07 -2.71
C PHE A 207 3.84 7.90 -3.99
N ASP A 208 4.84 7.56 -4.81
CA ASP A 208 5.09 8.15 -6.11
C ASP A 208 4.45 7.27 -7.19
N VAL A 209 3.25 7.64 -7.63
CA VAL A 209 2.48 6.85 -8.60
C VAL A 209 3.08 7.03 -10.00
N LYS A 210 3.77 6.00 -10.50
CA LYS A 210 4.38 5.98 -11.84
C LYS A 210 3.41 5.56 -12.93
N GLU A 211 2.54 4.61 -12.61
CA GLU A 211 1.55 4.08 -13.55
C GLU A 211 0.19 3.95 -12.88
N THR A 212 -0.84 4.42 -13.59
CA THR A 212 -2.25 4.27 -13.23
C THR A 212 -2.91 3.32 -14.22
N ALA A 213 -3.98 2.65 -13.79
CA ALA A 213 -4.81 1.84 -14.67
C ALA A 213 -6.14 2.53 -14.98
N ARG A 214 -6.75 2.19 -16.12
CA ARG A 214 -8.08 2.67 -16.50
C ARG A 214 -8.97 1.53 -16.94
N PHE A 215 -10.25 1.60 -16.58
CA PHE A 215 -11.24 0.63 -17.05
C PHE A 215 -12.55 1.29 -17.47
N ASP A 216 -13.23 0.65 -18.42
CA ASP A 216 -14.60 0.94 -18.81
C ASP A 216 -15.59 0.09 -18.02
N VAL A 217 -16.74 0.67 -17.67
CA VAL A 217 -17.85 -0.04 -17.03
C VAL A 217 -18.81 -0.52 -18.11
N LYS A 218 -19.17 -1.80 -18.03
CA LYS A 218 -20.20 -2.39 -18.87
C LYS A 218 -21.33 -2.95 -18.01
N ARG A 219 -22.54 -2.47 -18.25
CA ARG A 219 -23.75 -2.90 -17.57
C ARG A 219 -24.60 -3.81 -18.46
N PRO A 220 -25.16 -4.90 -17.93
CA PRO A 220 -26.20 -5.66 -18.64
C PRO A 220 -27.57 -4.98 -18.62
N ASP A 221 -27.77 -3.98 -17.75
CA ASP A 221 -29.05 -3.33 -17.47
C ASP A 221 -29.05 -1.85 -17.87
N PRO A 222 -29.65 -1.49 -19.03
CA PRO A 222 -29.79 -0.08 -19.44
C PRO A 222 -30.68 0.74 -18.49
N ASP A 223 -31.53 0.08 -17.71
CA ASP A 223 -32.53 0.69 -16.82
C ASP A 223 -32.07 0.80 -15.36
N GLY A 224 -30.87 0.31 -15.02
CA GLY A 224 -30.37 0.33 -13.65
C GLY A 224 -30.96 -0.76 -12.74
N SER A 225 -31.58 -1.81 -13.29
CA SER A 225 -32.15 -2.93 -12.52
C SER A 225 -31.14 -3.73 -11.65
N LEU A 226 -29.83 -3.56 -11.86
CA LEU A 226 -28.77 -4.08 -10.96
C LEU A 226 -28.52 -3.20 -9.72
N ASN A 227 -29.25 -2.09 -9.55
CA ASN A 227 -29.20 -1.24 -8.37
C ASN A 227 -29.94 -1.91 -7.20
N TRP A 228 -29.46 -3.07 -6.75
CA TRP A 228 -29.96 -3.72 -5.54
C TRP A 228 -29.49 -2.91 -4.33
N LEU A 229 -30.46 -2.51 -3.49
CA LEU A 229 -30.34 -1.67 -2.29
C LEU A 229 -29.30 -2.15 -1.27
#